data_AF-A0A6H5JZY0-F1
#
_entry.id   AF-A0A6H5JZY0-F1
#
_cell.length_a   1.000
_cell.length_b   1.000
_cell.length_c   1.000
_cell.angle_alpha   90.00
_cell.angle_beta   90.00
_cell.angle_gamma   90.00
#
_symmetry.space_group_name_H-M   'P 1'
#
loop_
_entity.id
_entity.type
_entity.pdbx_description
1 polymer ?
#
loop_
_entity_poly.entity_id
_entity_poly.type
_entity_poly.pdbx_seq_one_letter_code
_entity_poly.pdbx_strand_id
1 'polypeptide(L)' 'MEKLNANPTIYASGVARKSAIGRLDASVSRDVIDAEEVFEMIRHVNDPEHPLTLEQLKVVSVRKKGAASLTRQGKRVT' A
#
# COMPACT_ATOMS: atom_id res chain seq x y z
N MET A 1 29.57 21.35 9.94
CA MET A 1 28.55 21.83 8.99
C MET A 1 27.48 20.77 8.90
N GLU A 2 26.28 21.05 9.39
CA GLU A 2 25.17 20.10 9.30
C GLU A 2 24.69 20.02 7.85
N LYS A 3 24.44 18.81 7.35
CA LYS A 3 24.14 18.57 5.94
C LYS A 3 22.67 18.90 5.70
N LEU A 4 22.38 20.01 5.01
CA LEU A 4 21.02 20.49 4.72
C LEU A 4 20.28 19.64 3.66
N ASN A 5 20.97 18.66 3.06
CA ASN A 5 20.50 17.90 1.91
C ASN A 5 20.72 16.41 2.21
N ALA A 6 19.82 15.85 3.02
CA ALA A 6 19.79 14.41 3.25
C ALA A 6 19.38 13.70 1.95
N ASN A 7 20.00 12.56 1.66
CA ASN A 7 19.57 11.74 0.53
C ASN A 7 18.13 11.25 0.79
N PRO A 8 17.27 11.17 -0.24
CA PRO A 8 15.90 10.69 -0.06
C PRO A 8 15.91 9.27 0.50
N THR A 9 15.03 8.99 1.46
CA THR A 9 14.86 7.64 2.00
C THR A 9 14.08 6.81 1.00
N ILE A 10 14.71 5.79 0.43
CA ILE A 10 14.10 4.88 -0.53
C ILE A 10 13.46 3.71 0.22
N TYR A 11 12.19 3.42 -0.08
CA TYR A 11 11.46 2.29 0.46
C TYR A 11 11.39 1.15 -0.55
N ALA A 12 11.41 -0.09 -0.05
CA ALA A 12 11.24 -1.27 -0.89
C ALA A 12 9.88 -1.23 -1.59
N SER A 13 9.87 -1.19 -2.93
CA SER A 13 8.68 -1.37 -3.75
C SER A 13 8.45 -2.86 -3.98
N GLY A 14 7.27 -3.35 -3.58
CA GLY A 14 7.08 -4.80 -3.48
C GLY A 14 5.68 -5.18 -3.04
N VAL A 15 4.68 -4.74 -3.80
CA VAL A 15 3.32 -5.30 -3.70
C VAL A 15 3.14 -6.28 -4.85
N ALA A 16 2.93 -7.55 -4.51
CA ALA A 16 2.53 -8.57 -5.47
C ALA A 16 1.24 -8.12 -6.15
N ARG A 17 1.24 -8.08 -7.49
CA ARG A 17 0.04 -7.72 -8.26
C ARG A 17 -1.11 -8.64 -7.85
N LYS A 18 -2.21 -8.09 -7.34
CA LYS A 18 -3.44 -8.86 -7.23
C LYS A 18 -3.91 -9.19 -8.65
N SER A 19 -4.08 -10.48 -8.92
CA SER A 19 -4.63 -10.93 -10.20
C SER A 19 -6.09 -10.52 -10.28
N ALA A 20 -6.43 -9.69 -11.27
CA ALA A 20 -7.81 -9.29 -11.54
C ALA A 20 -8.70 -10.49 -11.95
N ILE A 21 -8.11 -11.58 -12.45
CA ILE A 21 -8.80 -12.76 -12.98
C ILE A 21 -9.69 -13.44 -11.93
N GLY A 22 -9.41 -13.26 -10.63
CA GLY A 22 -10.19 -13.86 -9.55
C GLY A 22 -11.26 -12.97 -8.91
N ARG A 23 -11.35 -11.67 -9.28
CA ARG A 23 -12.33 -10.73 -8.69
C ARG A 23 -13.61 -10.57 -9.51
N LEU A 24 -13.58 -10.93 -10.79
CA LEU A 24 -14.70 -10.76 -11.71
C LEU A 24 -15.77 -11.83 -11.47
N ASP A 25 -16.83 -11.47 -10.75
CA ASP A 25 -18.08 -12.21 -10.73
C ASP A 25 -18.92 -11.81 -11.96
N ALA A 26 -19.17 -12.77 -12.86
CA ALA A 26 -19.95 -12.54 -14.08
C ALA A 26 -21.42 -12.15 -13.80
N SER A 27 -21.92 -12.36 -12.58
CA SER A 27 -23.26 -11.91 -12.16
C SER A 27 -23.31 -10.45 -11.71
N VAL A 28 -22.15 -9.82 -11.49
CA VAL A 28 -22.03 -8.42 -11.08
C VAL A 28 -21.68 -7.56 -12.29
N SER A 29 -22.52 -6.56 -12.58
CA SER A 29 -22.37 -5.73 -13.79
C SER A 29 -21.11 -4.85 -13.77
N ARG A 30 -20.62 -4.45 -12.59
CA ARG A 30 -19.33 -3.75 -12.40
C ARG A 30 -18.74 -4.04 -11.02
N ASP A 31 -17.45 -4.36 -10.98
CA ASP A 31 -16.68 -4.41 -9.73
C ASP A 31 -16.52 -3.00 -9.14
N VAL A 32 -16.47 -2.91 -7.81
CA VAL A 32 -16.31 -1.64 -7.09
C VAL A 32 -14.83 -1.27 -7.08
N ILE A 33 -14.53 -0.02 -7.44
CA ILE A 33 -13.16 0.47 -7.41
C ILE A 33 -12.64 0.48 -5.98
N ASP A 34 -11.56 -0.27 -5.71
CA ASP A 34 -10.91 -0.34 -4.40
C ASP A 34 -9.64 0.54 -4.31
N ALA A 35 -9.15 0.74 -3.08
CA ALA A 35 -7.98 1.58 -2.83
C ALA A 35 -6.68 0.97 -3.38
N GLU A 36 -6.63 -0.35 -3.58
CA GLU A 36 -5.46 -1.02 -4.14
C GLU A 36 -5.40 -0.82 -5.65
N GLU A 37 -6.53 -0.82 -6.34
CA GLU A 37 -6.60 -0.50 -7.77
C GLU A 37 -6.10 0.91 -8.04
N VAL A 38 -6.57 1.91 -7.28
CA VAL A 38 -6.08 3.28 -7.40
C VAL A 38 -4.59 3.36 -7.09
N PHE A 39 -4.10 2.62 -6.08
CA PHE A 39 -2.68 2.59 -5.75
C PHE A 39 -1.84 1.97 -6.87
N GLU A 40 -2.25 0.83 -7.45
CA GLU A 40 -1.55 0.20 -8.57
C GLU A 40 -1.43 1.12 -9.79
N MET A 41 -2.46 1.95 -10.03
CA MET A 41 -2.43 2.94 -11.10
C MET A 41 -1.39 4.05 -10.87
N ILE A 42 -1.25 4.55 -9.64
CA ILE A 42 -0.43 5.76 -9.36
C ILE A 42 0.97 5.46 -8.79
N ARG A 43 1.22 4.25 -8.27
CA ARG A 43 2.49 3.89 -7.60
C ARG A 43 3.75 4.00 -8.49
N HIS A 44 3.57 3.94 -9.81
CA HIS A 44 4.64 4.00 -10.81
C HIS A 44 4.86 5.39 -11.41
N VAL A 45 4.06 6.38 -11.03
CA VAL A 45 4.27 7.77 -11.46
C VAL A 45 5.63 8.23 -10.95
N ASN A 46 6.42 8.84 -11.84
CA ASN A 46 7.72 9.41 -11.50
C ASN A 46 7.53 10.74 -10.78
N ASP A 47 8.35 10.96 -9.78
CA ASP A 47 8.46 12.26 -9.12
C ASP A 47 9.08 13.31 -10.08
N PRO A 48 8.59 14.57 -10.09
CA PRO A 48 9.12 15.59 -10.99
C PRO A 48 10.54 16.07 -10.64
N GLU A 49 11.00 15.88 -9.40
CA GLU A 49 12.30 16.34 -8.91
C GLU A 49 13.33 15.21 -8.80
N HIS A 50 12.87 13.95 -8.79
CA HIS A 50 13.72 12.78 -8.54
C HIS A 50 13.46 11.63 -9.54
N PRO A 51 14.51 10.86 -9.91
CA PRO A 51 14.37 9.68 -10.79
C PRO A 51 13.84 8.45 -10.01
N LEU A 52 12.78 8.64 -9.22
CA LEU A 52 12.15 7.62 -8.37
C LEU A 52 10.63 7.72 -8.48
N THR A 53 9.93 6.62 -8.21
CA THR A 53 8.47 6.61 -8.21
C THR A 53 7.88 7.12 -6.90
N LEU A 54 6.61 7.56 -6.94
CA LEU A 54 5.87 7.99 -5.75
C LEU A 54 5.81 6.90 -4.66
N GLU A 55 5.82 5.62 -5.03
CA GLU A 55 5.90 4.52 -4.06
C GLU A 55 7.27 4.43 -3.40
N GLN A 56 8.34 4.50 -4.19
CA GLN A 56 9.71 4.40 -3.70
C GLN A 56 10.05 5.54 -2.73
N LEU A 57 9.46 6.71 -2.95
CA LEU A 57 9.58 7.89 -2.08
C LEU A 57 8.55 7.95 -0.95
N LYS A 58 7.64 6.96 -0.85
CA LYS A 58 6.57 6.92 0.15
C LYS A 58 5.59 8.10 0.09
N VAL A 59 5.52 8.79 -1.05
CA VAL A 59 4.54 9.86 -1.29
C VAL A 59 3.12 9.29 -1.32
N VAL A 60 2.96 8.05 -1.81
CA VAL A 60 1.67 7.33 -1.81
C VAL A 60 1.77 6.00 -1.04
N SER A 61 0.68 5.62 -0.38
CA SER A 61 0.55 4.30 0.27
C SER A 61 -0.91 3.92 0.50
N VAL A 62 -1.19 2.61 0.51
CA VAL A 62 -2.51 2.09 0.92
C VAL A 62 -2.55 2.01 2.45
N ARG A 63 -3.60 2.55 3.06
CA ARG A 63 -3.89 2.30 4.48
C ARG A 63 -4.18 0.82 4.67
N LYS A 64 -3.23 0.08 5.24
CA LYS A 64 -3.48 -1.27 5.73
C LYS A 64 -4.45 -1.14 6.91
N LYS A 65 -5.68 -1.67 6.78
CA LYS A 65 -6.54 -1.82 7.95
C LYS A 65 -5.79 -2.70 8.94
N GLY A 66 -5.42 -2.13 10.08
CA GLY A 66 -4.71 -2.86 11.12
C GLY A 66 -5.49 -4.12 11.47
N ALA A 67 -4.80 -5.25 11.60
CA ALA A 67 -5.35 -6.38 12.32
C ALA A 67 -5.64 -5.87 13.74
N ALA A 68 -6.90 -5.52 14.00
CA ALA A 68 -7.33 -5.15 15.34
C ALA A 68 -6.96 -6.32 16.25
N SER A 69 -6.11 -6.03 17.23
CA SER A 69 -5.59 -6.98 18.21
C SER A 69 -6.72 -7.83 18.79
N LEU A 70 -6.81 -9.11 18.38
CA LEU A 70 -7.50 -10.10 19.20
C LEU A 70 -6.58 -10.42 20.37
N THR A 71 -6.70 -9.64 21.43
CA THR A 71 -6.11 -9.98 22.72
C THR A 71 -6.85 -11.19 23.28
N ARG A 72 -6.28 -12.39 23.12
CA ARG A 72 -6.66 -13.56 23.92
C ARG A 72 -6.14 -13.36 25.35
N GLN A 73 -7.02 -13.03 26.27
CA GLN A 73 -6.84 -13.34 27.70
C GLN A 73 -8.14 -13.98 28.15
N GLY A 74 -8.20 -15.24 28.58
CA GLY A 74 -7.23 -15.93 29.41
C GLY A 74 -7.86 -16.15 30.79
N LYS A 75 -8.85 -17.04 30.82
CA LYS A 75 -9.37 -17.83 31.97
C LYS A 75 -8.69 -17.55 33.31
N ARG A 76 -9.39 -16.93 34.26
CA ARG A 76 -9.05 -17.03 35.69
C ARG A 76 -9.87 -18.17 36.27
N VAL A 77 -9.16 -19.22 36.67
CA VAL A 77 -9.62 -20.25 37.60
C VAL A 77 -9.78 -19.56 38.96
N THR A 78 -10.94 -19.73 39.58
CA THR A 78 -11.07 -19.75 41.04
C THR A 78 -12.21 -20.70 41.38
#